data_AF-A0AAD0JK54-F1
#
_entry.id   AF-A0AAD0JK54-F1
#
_cell.length_a   1.000
_cell.length_b   1.000
_cell.length_c   1.000
_cell.angle_alpha   90.00
_cell.angle_beta   90.00
_cell.angle_gamma   90.00
#
_symmetry.space_group_name_H-M   'P 1'
#
loop_
_entity.id
_entity.type
_entity.pdbx_description
1 polymer ?
#
loop_
_entity_poly.entity_id
_entity_poly.type
_entity_poly.pdbx_seq_one_letter_code
_entity_poly.pdbx_strand_id
1 'polypeptide(L)'
;MMRLGLEAMKDLVDKGEVPAVRLNQKHTVMLREDLIDFLRSEGRRQAAERKKSATGNQPAANAPAGSPPKRKGKARRITPPDLRAYEQADHQS
;
A
#
# COMPACT_ATOMS: atom_id res chain seq x y z
N MET A 1 -9.26 -15.55 -7.32
CA MET A 1 -9.25 -16.95 -6.80
C MET A 1 -8.26 -16.99 -5.65
N MET A 2 -8.70 -17.23 -4.40
CA MET A 2 -7.79 -17.34 -3.25
C MET A 2 -7.24 -18.77 -3.22
N ARG A 3 -5.91 -18.92 -3.28
CA ARG A 3 -5.23 -20.21 -3.14
C ARG A 3 -4.41 -20.17 -1.87
N LEU A 4 -4.84 -20.94 -0.87
CA LEU A 4 -4.04 -21.20 0.33
C LEU A 4 -3.42 -22.59 0.19
N GLY A 5 -2.12 -22.69 0.46
CA GLY A 5 -1.41 -23.97 0.44
C GLY A 5 -1.85 -24.87 1.60
N LEU A 6 -1.82 -26.19 1.38
CA LEU A 6 -2.16 -27.17 2.41
C LEU A 6 -1.26 -27.04 3.65
N GLU A 7 0.04 -26.82 3.46
CA GLU A 7 1.01 -26.65 4.55
C GLU A 7 0.70 -25.41 5.39
N ALA A 8 0.44 -24.27 4.73
CA ALA A 8 0.05 -23.05 5.42
C ALA A 8 -1.25 -23.23 6.22
N MET A 9 -2.21 -23.98 5.69
CA MET A 9 -3.44 -24.30 6.43
C MET A 9 -3.15 -25.19 7.65
N LYS A 10 -2.28 -26.19 7.50
CA LYS A 10 -1.87 -27.06 8.60
C LYS A 10 -1.22 -26.26 9.72
N ASP A 11 -0.32 -25.34 9.38
CA ASP A 11 0.35 -24.48 10.36
C ASP A 11 -0.62 -23.58 11.13
N LEU A 12 -1.64 -23.04 10.46
CA LEU A 12 -2.68 -22.23 11.11
C LEU A 12 -3.47 -23.04 12.14
N VAL A 13 -3.78 -24.29 11.81
CA VAL A 13 -4.48 -25.20 12.73
C VAL A 13 -3.58 -25.63 13.88
N ASP A 14 -2.32 -25.99 13.60
CA ASP A 14 -1.37 -26.44 14.63
C ASP A 14 -1.03 -25.32 15.63
N LYS A 15 -1.00 -24.06 15.17
CA LYS A 15 -0.87 -22.87 16.04
C LYS A 15 -2.13 -22.54 16.82
N GLY A 16 -3.27 -23.15 16.48
CA GLY A 16 -4.58 -22.84 17.06
C GLY A 16 -5.16 -21.50 16.60
N GLU A 17 -4.66 -20.92 15.50
CA GLU A 17 -5.17 -19.65 14.95
C GLU A 17 -6.53 -19.84 14.25
N VAL A 18 -6.74 -21.01 13.64
CA VAL A 18 -8.03 -21.39 13.05
C VAL A 18 -8.56 -22.63 13.78
N PRO A 19 -9.78 -22.56 14.36
CA PRO A 19 -10.37 -23.71 15.04
C PRO A 19 -10.66 -24.82 14.03
N ALA A 20 -10.19 -26.02 14.36
CA ALA A 20 -10.44 -27.20 13.55
C ALA A 20 -10.74 -28.41 14.45
N VAL A 21 -11.60 -29.28 13.95
CA VAL A 21 -11.95 -30.55 14.59
C VAL A 21 -11.24 -31.67 13.85
N ARG A 22 -10.51 -32.50 14.61
CA ARG A 22 -9.87 -33.70 14.08
C ARG A 22 -10.83 -34.88 14.21
N LEU A 23 -11.57 -35.17 13.14
CA LEU A 23 -12.55 -36.27 13.12
C LEU A 23 -11.88 -37.65 13.09
N ASN A 24 -10.67 -37.75 12.53
CA ASN A 24 -9.86 -38.97 12.51
C ASN A 24 -8.37 -38.62 12.35
N GLN A 25 -7.47 -39.61 12.39
CA GLN A 25 -6.03 -39.45 12.20
C GLN A 25 -5.67 -38.72 10.90
N LYS A 26 -6.47 -38.88 9.83
CA LYS A 26 -6.24 -38.29 8.50
C LYS A 26 -7.09 -37.06 8.17
N HIS A 27 -8.18 -36.82 8.91
CA HIS A 27 -9.16 -35.80 8.53
C HIS A 27 -9.24 -34.70 9.58
N THR A 28 -8.77 -33.52 9.19
CA THR A 28 -8.95 -32.27 9.91
C THR A 28 -9.97 -31.45 9.15
N VAL A 29 -11.09 -31.14 9.80
CA VAL A 29 -12.17 -30.32 9.24
C VAL A 29 -12.26 -29.03 10.04
N MET A 30 -12.68 -27.97 9.37
CA MET A 30 -12.88 -26.66 9.97
C MET A 30 -14.14 -26.03 9.38
N LEU A 31 -14.74 -25.13 10.14
CA LEU A 31 -15.85 -24.35 9.62
C LEU A 31 -15.32 -23.29 8.68
N ARG A 32 -15.98 -23.16 7.53
CA ARG A 32 -15.61 -22.15 6.53
C ARG A 32 -15.75 -20.72 7.07
N GLU A 33 -16.74 -20.51 7.95
CA GLU A 33 -17.02 -19.23 8.58
C GLU A 33 -15.85 -18.75 9.43
N ASP A 34 -15.34 -19.62 10.31
CA ASP A 34 -14.19 -19.32 11.17
C ASP A 34 -12.93 -18.95 10.37
N LEU A 35 -12.67 -19.69 9.29
CA LEU A 35 -11.55 -19.39 8.39
C LEU A 35 -11.71 -18.02 7.72
N ILE A 36 -12.91 -17.68 7.29
CA ILE A 36 -13.18 -16.38 6.65
C ILE A 36 -13.01 -15.23 7.64
N ASP A 37 -13.51 -15.39 8.85
CA ASP A 37 -13.41 -14.36 9.87
C ASP A 37 -11.96 -14.14 10.33
N PHE A 38 -11.18 -15.22 10.44
CA PHE A 38 -9.73 -15.13 10.61
C PHE A 38 -9.06 -14.35 9.47
N LEU A 39 -9.35 -14.67 8.20
CA LEU A 39 -8.75 -13.97 7.06
C LEU A 39 -9.16 -12.49 7.01
N ARG A 40 -10.37 -12.14 7.46
CA ARG A 40 -10.81 -10.74 7.56
C ARG A 40 -10.06 -9.97 8.63
N SER A 41 -9.87 -10.56 9.82
CA SER A 41 -9.15 -9.90 10.91
C SER A 41 -7.68 -9.72 10.54
N GLU A 42 -7.03 -10.78 10.04
CA GLU A 42 -5.63 -10.76 9.60
C GLU A 42 -5.41 -9.83 8.41
N GLY A 43 -6.29 -9.87 7.42
CA GLY A 43 -6.21 -8.97 6.27
C GLY A 43 -6.28 -7.49 6.68
N ARG A 44 -7.15 -7.15 7.65
CA ARG A 44 -7.22 -5.79 8.19
C ARG A 44 -6.00 -5.41 9.00
N ARG A 45 -5.46 -6.32 9.81
CA ARG A 45 -4.23 -6.11 10.59
C ARG A 45 -3.06 -5.81 9.66
N GLN A 46 -2.83 -6.67 8.66
CA GLN A 46 -1.75 -6.49 7.69
C GLN A 46 -1.93 -5.22 6.86
N ALA A 47 -3.16 -4.88 6.45
CA ALA A 47 -3.42 -3.63 5.75
C ALA A 47 -3.15 -2.40 6.63
N ALA A 48 -3.48 -2.46 7.93
CA ALA A 48 -3.17 -1.39 8.87
C ALA A 48 -1.66 -1.26 9.11
N GLU A 49 -0.94 -2.37 9.21
CA GLU A 49 0.53 -2.38 9.31
C GLU A 49 1.21 -1.80 8.07
N ARG A 50 0.74 -2.16 6.87
CA ARG A 50 1.20 -1.57 5.61
C ARG A 50 0.94 -0.07 5.55
N LYS A 51 -0.20 0.41 6.06
CA LYS A 51 -0.48 1.85 6.15
C LYS A 51 0.50 2.54 7.12
N LYS A 52 0.74 1.96 8.30
CA LYS A 52 1.69 2.50 9.28
C LYS A 52 3.12 2.57 8.74
N SER A 53 3.57 1.54 8.02
CA SER A 53 4.92 1.51 7.43
C SER A 53 5.04 2.37 6.16
N ALA A 54 3.99 2.48 5.34
CA ALA A 54 3.99 3.34 4.16
C ALA A 54 3.95 4.84 4.50
N THR A 55 3.26 5.24 5.58
CA THR A 55 3.24 6.63 6.05
C THR A 55 4.60 7.11 6.57
N GLY A 56 5.47 6.21 7.02
CA GLY A 56 6.80 6.57 7.50
C GLY A 56 7.79 7.02 6.42
N ASN A 57 7.54 6.70 5.13
CA ASN A 57 8.53 6.89 4.06
C ASN A 57 7.99 7.59 2.80
N GLN A 58 6.73 8.02 2.80
CA GLN A 58 6.20 8.83 1.70
C GLN A 58 6.30 10.31 2.05
N PRO A 59 7.17 11.09 1.36
CA PRO A 59 7.04 12.53 1.40
C PRO A 59 5.64 12.89 0.89
N ALA A 60 4.98 13.83 1.58
CA ALA A 60 3.69 14.35 1.13
C ALA A 60 3.78 14.76 -0.35
N ALA A 61 2.73 14.56 -1.14
CA ALA A 61 2.72 14.95 -2.56
C ALA A 61 2.98 16.47 -2.76
N ASN A 62 2.79 17.27 -1.71
CA ASN A 62 3.08 18.70 -1.66
C ASN A 62 4.35 19.04 -0.87
N ALA A 63 5.18 18.05 -0.50
CA ALA A 63 6.46 18.33 0.14
C ALA A 63 7.33 19.06 -0.89
N PRO A 64 7.83 20.29 -0.59
CA PRO A 64 8.75 20.95 -1.48
C PRO A 64 9.95 20.04 -1.64
N ALA A 65 10.23 19.61 -2.87
CA ALA A 65 11.36 18.75 -3.18
C ALA A 65 12.62 19.37 -2.54
N GLY A 66 13.21 18.63 -1.60
CA GLY A 66 14.39 19.07 -0.88
C GLY A 66 15.44 19.56 -1.88
N SER A 67 15.92 20.78 -1.63
CA SER A 67 16.90 21.47 -2.46
C SER A 67 18.03 20.52 -2.87
N PRO A 68 18.33 20.35 -4.17
CA PRO A 68 19.51 19.60 -4.58
C PRO A 68 20.77 20.31 -4.04
N PRO A 69 21.83 19.56 -3.68
CA PRO A 69 23.06 20.16 -3.16
C PRO A 69 23.61 21.18 -4.16
N LYS A 70 23.84 22.42 -3.67
CA LYS A 70 24.34 23.58 -4.42
C LYS A 70 25.57 23.19 -5.25
N ARG A 71 25.39 22.90 -6.53
CA ARG A 71 26.47 22.95 -7.51
C ARG A 71 26.78 24.43 -7.75
N LYS A 72 28.02 24.85 -7.49
CA LYS A 72 28.54 26.17 -7.85
C LYS A 72 28.58 26.28 -9.39
N GLY A 73 27.43 26.56 -10.00
CA GLY A 73 27.25 26.76 -11.44
C GLY A 73 26.85 28.19 -11.73
N LYS A 74 27.57 28.83 -12.65
CA LYS A 74 27.42 30.23 -13.08
C LYS A 74 25.96 30.61 -13.34
N ALA A 75 25.52 31.74 -12.80
CA ALA A 75 24.16 32.25 -12.97
C ALA A 75 23.84 32.45 -14.46
N ARG A 76 23.03 31.57 -15.04
CA ARG A 76 22.42 31.80 -16.34
C ARG A 76 21.19 32.68 -16.09
N ARG A 77 21.24 33.90 -16.59
CA ARG A 77 20.11 34.84 -16.62
C ARG A 77 18.96 34.16 -17.36
N ILE A 78 17.92 33.77 -16.63
CA ILE A 78 16.71 33.19 -17.20
C ILE A 78 15.90 34.36 -17.73
N THR A 79 15.91 34.57 -19.04
CA THR A 79 14.93 35.45 -19.67
C THR A 79 13.60 34.69 -19.65
N PRO A 80 12.56 35.18 -18.96
CA PRO A 80 11.27 34.51 -18.95
C PRO A 80 10.69 34.49 -20.37
N PRO A 81 9.99 33.41 -20.76
CA PRO A 81 9.32 33.33 -22.05
C PRO A 81 8.22 34.39 -22.14
N ASP A 82 8.03 34.96 -23.33
CA ASP A 82 6.99 35.95 -23.59
C ASP A 82 5.60 35.26 -23.60
N LEU A 83 4.70 35.74 -22.74
CA LEU A 83 3.37 35.16 -22.51
C LEU A 83 2.25 35.90 -23.25
N ARG A 84 2.57 36.94 -24.02
CA ARG A 84 1.58 37.76 -24.76
C ARG A 84 0.67 36.97 -25.70
N ALA A 85 1.14 35.80 -26.18
CA ALA A 85 0.34 34.91 -27.01
C ALA A 85 -0.89 34.31 -26.27
N TYR A 86 -0.85 34.24 -24.94
CA TYR A 86 -1.93 33.69 -24.13
C TYR A 86 -2.89 34.75 -23.59
N GLU A 87 -2.45 36.01 -23.47
CA GLU A 87 -3.30 37.12 -23.00
C GLU A 87 -4.34 37.56 -24.03
N GLN A 88 -4.09 37.36 -25.33
CA GLN A 88 -5.04 37.72 -26.39
C GLN A 88 -6.25 36.78 -26.48
N ALA A 89 -6.14 35.57 -25.93
CA ALA A 89 -7.23 34.58 -25.97
C ALA A 89 -8.32 34.84 -24.91
N ASP A 90 -8.06 35.67 -23.90
CA ASP A 90 -8.96 35.91 -22.76
C ASP A 90 -9.87 37.14 -22.94
N HIS A 91 -9.83 37.79 -24.12
CA HIS A 91 -10.60 39.00 -24.42
C HIS A 91 -11.62 38.86 -25.55
N GLN A 92 -11.95 37.63 -25.98
CA GLN A 92 -13.14 37.36 -26.80
C GLN A 92 -14.20 36.62 -25.96
N SER A 93 -14.96 37.38 -25.17
CA SER A 93 -16.28 37.00 -24.64
C SER A 93 -17.22 38.17 -24.79
#